data_AF-A0A351TFM9-F1
#
_entry.id   AF-A0A351TFM9-F1
#
_cell.length_a   1.000
_cell.length_b   1.000
_cell.length_c   1.000
_cell.angle_alpha   90.00
_cell.angle_beta   90.00
_cell.angle_gamma   90.00
#
_symmetry.space_group_name_H-M   'P 1'
#
loop_
_entity.id
_entity.type
_entity.pdbx_description
1 polymer ?
#
loop_
_entity_poly.entity_id
_entity_poly.type
_entity_poly.pdbx_seq_one_letter_code
_entity_poly.pdbx_strand_id
1 'polypeptide(L)'
;MILMEEQQRANRYPISQKANKSLHRIFDGIDQRIQLLSAPSTGNAMLHDGIKRMKQCLQQYRILLQDLEEEEAEFMTLYPIYEKVQTELGQPVKKVMDFSGLEELRVALEDSKQSVARAERCAKLYRELGKDAYVCLAFDTEMRALGYSVVERQKILQSMDENLEKHTCANGMQIPVYDLPGQDAVTQVYKIDESCQIQVILHADGTTTMQTIMTGSNANATVAAQRKHCERLAELSQSVRKNWFILCDMIESEPPEKTSRSMIGTRENNGERNNHADGKKFERHQYL
;
A
#
# COMPACT_ATOMS: atom_id res chain seq x y z
N MET A 1 -25.80 -5.19 -35.85
CA MET A 1 -26.26 -5.73 -34.56
C MET A 1 -25.08 -6.25 -33.75
N ILE A 2 -24.37 -7.28 -34.21
CA ILE A 2 -23.16 -7.83 -33.56
C ILE A 2 -22.12 -6.75 -33.18
N LEU A 3 -21.71 -5.90 -34.14
CA LEU A 3 -20.76 -4.81 -33.86
C LEU A 3 -21.24 -3.80 -32.80
N MET A 4 -22.54 -3.53 -32.71
CA MET A 4 -23.10 -2.64 -31.69
C MET A 4 -23.12 -3.30 -30.31
N GLU A 5 -23.42 -4.60 -30.24
CA GLU A 5 -23.40 -5.37 -29.00
C GLU A 5 -21.98 -5.48 -28.45
N GLU A 6 -20.98 -5.76 -29.30
CA GLU A 6 -19.58 -5.80 -28.89
C GLU A 6 -19.04 -4.43 -28.48
N GLN A 7 -19.48 -3.36 -29.15
CA GLN A 7 -19.11 -1.99 -28.77
C GLN A 7 -19.73 -1.60 -27.42
N GLN A 8 -20.92 -2.10 -27.09
CA GLN A 8 -21.52 -1.91 -25.76
C GLN A 8 -20.80 -2.74 -24.69
N ARG A 9 -20.43 -3.99 -25.00
CA ARG A 9 -19.63 -4.85 -24.10
C ARG A 9 -18.29 -4.21 -23.75
N ALA A 10 -17.57 -3.72 -24.76
CA ALA A 10 -16.27 -3.04 -24.59
C ALA A 10 -16.33 -1.78 -23.71
N ASN A 11 -17.52 -1.20 -23.49
CA ASN A 11 -17.71 -0.05 -22.61
C ASN A 11 -18.06 -0.43 -21.16
N ARG A 12 -18.34 -1.71 -20.88
CA ARG A 12 -18.79 -2.20 -19.57
C ARG A 12 -17.87 -3.25 -18.96
N TYR A 13 -17.12 -3.96 -19.80
CA TYR A 13 -16.25 -5.05 -19.40
C TYR A 13 -14.87 -4.90 -20.05
N PRO A 14 -13.78 -5.00 -19.27
CA PRO A 14 -12.43 -5.01 -19.83
C PRO A 14 -12.16 -6.31 -20.58
N ILE A 15 -12.06 -6.23 -21.90
CA ILE A 15 -11.71 -7.37 -22.74
C ILE A 15 -10.20 -7.64 -22.63
N SER A 16 -9.85 -8.88 -22.29
CA SER A 16 -8.44 -9.28 -22.16
C SER A 16 -7.67 -9.07 -23.46
N GLN A 17 -6.37 -8.76 -23.38
CA GLN A 17 -5.52 -8.65 -24.58
C GLN A 17 -5.54 -9.93 -25.42
N LYS A 18 -5.66 -11.10 -24.79
CA LYS A 18 -5.77 -12.40 -25.47
C LYS A 18 -7.05 -12.45 -26.30
N ALA A 19 -8.20 -12.14 -25.69
CA ALA A 19 -9.47 -12.13 -26.40
C ALA A 19 -9.49 -11.07 -27.52
N ASN A 20 -8.92 -9.89 -27.28
CA ASN A 20 -8.80 -8.84 -28.29
C ASN A 20 -7.94 -9.29 -29.50
N LYS A 21 -6.82 -9.97 -29.26
CA LYS A 21 -6.01 -10.59 -30.34
C LYS A 21 -6.80 -11.66 -31.11
N SER A 22 -7.60 -12.47 -30.43
CA SER A 22 -8.46 -13.47 -31.08
C SER A 22 -9.53 -12.82 -31.96
N LEU A 23 -10.19 -11.76 -31.46
CA LEU A 23 -11.16 -10.98 -32.22
C LEU A 23 -10.51 -10.38 -33.47
N HIS A 24 -9.38 -9.69 -33.32
CA HIS A 24 -8.64 -9.14 -34.45
C HIS A 24 -8.32 -10.20 -35.50
N ARG A 25 -7.83 -11.38 -35.08
CA ARG A 25 -7.51 -12.48 -36.00
C ARG A 25 -8.73 -13.03 -36.75
N ILE A 26 -9.89 -13.10 -36.10
CA ILE A 26 -11.12 -13.61 -36.72
C ILE A 26 -11.63 -12.64 -37.79
N PHE A 27 -11.58 -11.33 -37.51
CA PHE A 27 -12.12 -10.30 -38.37
C PHE A 27 -11.13 -9.71 -39.38
N ASP A 28 -9.84 -10.06 -39.27
CA ASP A 28 -8.79 -9.56 -40.17
C ASP A 28 -9.09 -9.88 -41.64
N GLY A 29 -9.08 -8.85 -42.47
CA GLY A 29 -9.32 -8.92 -43.91
C GLY A 29 -10.71 -9.37 -44.34
N ILE A 30 -11.71 -9.42 -43.45
CA ILE A 30 -13.09 -9.78 -43.81
C ILE A 30 -13.66 -8.79 -44.84
N ASP A 31 -13.48 -7.49 -44.66
CA ASP A 31 -14.03 -6.48 -45.58
C ASP A 31 -13.47 -6.61 -47.00
N GLN A 32 -12.15 -6.80 -47.12
CA GLN A 32 -11.48 -7.01 -48.40
C GLN A 32 -11.97 -8.30 -49.07
N ARG A 33 -12.25 -9.33 -48.28
CA ARG A 33 -12.78 -10.59 -48.78
C ARG A 33 -14.23 -10.46 -49.23
N ILE A 34 -15.07 -9.70 -48.52
CA ILE A 34 -16.44 -9.40 -48.94
C ILE A 34 -16.42 -8.61 -50.26
N GLN A 35 -15.55 -7.60 -50.39
CA GLN A 35 -15.40 -6.81 -51.61
C GLN A 35 -15.00 -7.69 -52.82
N LEU A 36 -13.99 -8.57 -52.64
CA LEU A 36 -13.57 -9.52 -53.67
C LEU A 36 -14.70 -10.46 -54.08
N LEU A 37 -15.46 -10.98 -53.12
CA LEU A 37 -16.56 -11.91 -53.40
C LEU A 37 -17.77 -11.24 -54.05
N SER A 38 -17.92 -9.91 -53.90
CA SER A 38 -19.03 -9.14 -54.46
C SER A 38 -18.76 -8.65 -55.90
N ALA A 39 -17.56 -8.87 -56.44
CA ALA A 39 -17.21 -8.44 -57.79
C ALA A 39 -17.94 -9.29 -58.87
N PRO A 40 -18.46 -8.68 -59.96
CA PRO A 40 -19.14 -9.41 -61.04
C PRO A 40 -18.25 -10.43 -61.74
N SER A 41 -16.93 -10.28 -61.65
CA SER A 41 -15.91 -11.14 -62.26
C SER A 41 -15.53 -12.35 -61.38
N THR A 42 -16.12 -12.50 -60.20
CA THR A 42 -15.74 -13.56 -59.26
C THR A 42 -16.30 -14.90 -59.69
N GLY A 43 -15.41 -15.86 -59.98
CA GLY A 43 -15.79 -17.21 -60.39
C GLY A 43 -16.40 -18.04 -59.25
N ASN A 44 -17.27 -19.00 -59.61
CA ASN A 44 -18.00 -19.86 -58.66
C ASN A 44 -17.09 -20.61 -57.66
N ALA A 45 -15.89 -21.03 -58.07
CA ALA A 45 -14.94 -21.69 -57.18
C ALA A 45 -14.42 -20.76 -56.07
N MET A 46 -14.14 -19.49 -56.41
CA MET A 46 -13.75 -18.47 -55.44
C MET A 46 -14.90 -18.10 -54.52
N LEU A 47 -16.13 -18.04 -55.04
CA LEU A 47 -17.34 -17.86 -54.21
C LEU A 47 -17.49 -18.99 -53.18
N HIS A 48 -17.34 -20.24 -53.60
CA HIS A 48 -17.48 -21.39 -52.70
C HIS A 48 -16.41 -21.40 -51.59
N ASP A 49 -15.14 -21.17 -51.93
CA ASP A 49 -14.05 -21.10 -50.95
C ASP A 49 -14.23 -19.90 -50.00
N GLY A 50 -14.61 -18.74 -50.55
CA GLY A 50 -14.91 -17.55 -49.76
C GLY A 50 -16.03 -17.79 -48.74
N ILE A 51 -17.14 -18.36 -49.17
CA ILE A 51 -18.27 -18.72 -48.30
C ILE A 51 -17.84 -19.71 -47.22
N LYS A 52 -17.05 -20.75 -47.58
CA LYS A 52 -16.53 -21.72 -46.61
C LYS A 52 -15.68 -21.06 -45.53
N ARG A 53 -14.76 -20.17 -45.92
CA ARG A 53 -13.90 -19.43 -44.98
C ARG A 53 -14.71 -18.48 -44.09
N MET A 54 -15.69 -17.76 -44.64
CA MET A 54 -16.58 -16.90 -43.83
C MET A 54 -17.37 -17.71 -42.79
N LYS A 55 -17.86 -18.91 -43.15
CA LYS A 55 -18.51 -19.82 -42.20
C LYS A 55 -17.58 -20.25 -41.08
N GLN A 56 -16.31 -20.51 -41.38
CA GLN A 56 -15.30 -20.85 -40.37
C GLN A 56 -15.03 -19.67 -39.42
N CYS A 57 -14.87 -18.45 -39.94
CA CYS A 57 -14.72 -17.25 -39.10
C CYS A 57 -15.94 -17.05 -38.18
N LEU A 58 -17.17 -17.22 -38.70
CA LEU A 58 -18.39 -17.12 -37.89
C LEU A 58 -18.45 -18.20 -36.79
N GLN A 59 -18.00 -19.42 -37.09
CA GLN A 59 -17.97 -20.49 -36.09
C GLN A 59 -16.93 -20.19 -34.99
N GLN A 60 -15.74 -19.70 -35.35
CA GLN A 60 -14.72 -19.28 -34.39
C GLN A 60 -15.22 -18.12 -33.52
N TYR A 61 -15.89 -17.14 -34.13
CA TYR A 61 -16.48 -16.04 -33.39
C TYR A 61 -17.54 -16.52 -32.39
N ARG A 62 -18.43 -17.45 -32.76
CA ARG A 62 -19.43 -18.00 -31.84
C ARG A 62 -18.84 -18.66 -30.60
N ILE A 63 -17.74 -19.41 -30.77
CA ILE A 63 -17.04 -20.04 -29.64
C ILE A 63 -16.42 -18.96 -28.74
N LEU A 64 -15.71 -18.00 -29.34
CA LEU A 64 -15.09 -16.91 -28.59
C LEU A 64 -16.13 -16.03 -27.87
N LEU A 65 -17.29 -15.83 -28.47
CA LEU A 65 -18.38 -15.07 -27.88
C LEU A 65 -18.89 -15.75 -26.60
N GLN A 66 -19.04 -17.07 -26.62
CA GLN A 66 -19.41 -17.83 -25.43
C GLN A 66 -18.37 -17.67 -24.32
N ASP A 67 -17.08 -17.81 -24.65
CA ASP A 67 -16.00 -17.60 -23.68
C ASP A 67 -16.04 -16.18 -23.08
N LEU A 68 -16.28 -15.16 -23.91
CA LEU A 68 -16.40 -13.77 -23.48
C LEU A 68 -17.62 -13.53 -22.57
N GLU A 69 -18.76 -14.15 -22.88
CA GLU A 69 -19.97 -14.07 -22.03
C GLU A 69 -19.76 -14.71 -20.67
N GLU A 70 -19.09 -15.86 -20.63
CA GLU A 70 -18.74 -16.55 -19.38
C GLU A 70 -17.75 -15.71 -18.56
N GLU A 71 -16.69 -15.17 -19.17
CA GLU A 71 -15.73 -14.30 -18.50
C GLU A 71 -16.37 -13.01 -17.97
N GLU A 72 -17.23 -12.36 -18.75
CA GLU A 72 -17.95 -11.16 -18.34
C GLU A 72 -18.89 -11.45 -17.17
N ALA A 73 -19.67 -12.52 -17.24
CA ALA A 73 -20.59 -12.91 -16.17
C ALA A 73 -19.84 -13.18 -14.86
N GLU A 74 -18.70 -13.85 -14.92
CA GLU A 74 -17.87 -14.09 -13.75
C GLU A 74 -17.27 -12.78 -13.22
N PHE A 75 -16.74 -11.92 -14.09
CA PHE A 75 -16.18 -10.62 -13.70
C PHE A 75 -17.22 -9.78 -12.95
N MET A 76 -18.43 -9.67 -13.52
CA MET A 76 -19.51 -8.88 -12.94
C MET A 76 -20.02 -9.47 -11.62
N THR A 77 -19.80 -10.76 -11.38
CA THR A 77 -20.09 -11.43 -10.10
C THR A 77 -19.01 -11.15 -9.05
N LEU A 78 -17.73 -11.15 -9.46
CA LEU A 78 -16.59 -10.98 -8.57
C LEU A 78 -16.32 -9.51 -8.21
N TYR A 79 -16.60 -8.57 -9.11
CA TYR A 79 -16.29 -7.16 -8.91
C TYR A 79 -16.98 -6.53 -7.67
N PRO A 80 -18.28 -6.77 -7.39
CA PRO A 80 -18.91 -6.26 -6.18
C PRO A 80 -18.28 -6.81 -4.89
N ILE A 81 -17.78 -8.06 -4.93
CA ILE A 81 -17.08 -8.67 -3.79
C ILE A 81 -15.75 -7.93 -3.57
N TYR A 82 -15.01 -7.67 -4.64
CA TYR A 82 -13.77 -6.90 -4.60
C TYR A 82 -13.98 -5.50 -4.03
N GLU A 83 -14.97 -4.77 -4.57
CA GLU A 83 -15.31 -3.42 -4.13
C GLU A 83 -15.64 -3.37 -2.64
N LYS A 84 -16.45 -4.33 -2.17
CA LYS A 84 -16.81 -4.44 -0.76
C LYS A 84 -15.58 -4.66 0.12
N VAL A 85 -14.72 -5.62 -0.21
CA VAL A 85 -13.53 -5.94 0.59
C VAL A 85 -12.55 -4.76 0.61
N GLN A 86 -12.33 -4.10 -0.52
CA GLN A 86 -11.46 -2.93 -0.60
C GLN A 86 -11.99 -1.77 0.24
N THR A 87 -13.31 -1.54 0.20
CA THR A 87 -13.97 -0.51 1.02
C THR A 87 -13.82 -0.81 2.51
N GLU A 88 -14.04 -2.06 2.92
CA GLU A 88 -13.87 -2.50 4.32
C GLU A 88 -12.42 -2.36 4.80
N LEU A 89 -11.45 -2.57 3.92
CA LEU A 89 -10.02 -2.34 4.20
C LEU A 89 -9.60 -0.86 4.13
N GLY A 90 -10.51 0.06 3.78
CA GLY A 90 -10.18 1.48 3.58
C GLY A 90 -9.19 1.73 2.44
N GLN A 91 -9.13 0.81 1.48
CA GLN A 91 -8.24 0.87 0.31
C GLN A 91 -8.95 1.51 -0.90
N PRO A 92 -8.19 2.13 -1.82
CA PRO A 92 -8.77 2.71 -3.02
C PRO A 92 -9.34 1.62 -3.94
N VAL A 93 -10.61 1.75 -4.31
CA VAL A 93 -11.29 0.84 -5.24
C VAL A 93 -10.91 1.18 -6.68
N LYS A 94 -10.34 0.21 -7.40
CA LYS A 94 -10.06 0.30 -8.84
C LYS A 94 -11.37 0.19 -9.64
N LYS A 95 -11.55 1.03 -10.67
CA LYS A 95 -12.78 0.98 -11.50
C LYS A 95 -12.75 -0.24 -12.42
N VAL A 96 -13.94 -0.73 -12.80
CA VAL A 96 -14.11 -1.88 -13.72
C VAL A 96 -13.22 -1.78 -14.96
N MET A 97 -13.23 -0.64 -15.64
CA MET A 97 -12.49 -0.45 -16.90
C MET A 97 -10.98 -0.28 -16.74
N ASP A 98 -10.49 -0.11 -15.51
CA ASP A 98 -9.05 0.01 -15.27
C ASP A 98 -8.37 -1.37 -15.21
N PHE A 99 -9.14 -2.46 -15.09
CA PHE A 99 -8.63 -3.83 -15.15
C PHE A 99 -8.30 -4.23 -16.60
N SER A 100 -7.35 -5.12 -16.75
CA SER A 100 -6.93 -5.72 -18.02
C SER A 100 -7.73 -7.00 -18.36
N GLY A 101 -8.61 -7.45 -17.45
CA GLY A 101 -9.51 -8.59 -17.63
C GLY A 101 -9.81 -9.32 -16.31
N LEU A 102 -10.54 -10.44 -16.40
CA LEU A 102 -10.94 -11.28 -15.27
C LEU A 102 -9.77 -11.76 -14.39
N GLU A 103 -8.65 -12.16 -14.99
CA GLU A 103 -7.53 -12.69 -14.19
C GLU A 103 -6.89 -11.65 -13.29
N GLU A 104 -6.81 -10.39 -13.72
CA GLU A 104 -6.32 -9.32 -12.86
C GLU A 104 -7.25 -9.09 -11.66
N LEU A 105 -8.57 -9.15 -11.88
CA LEU A 105 -9.56 -9.06 -10.80
C LEU A 105 -9.41 -10.22 -9.80
N ARG A 106 -9.21 -11.45 -10.28
CA ARG A 106 -8.99 -12.63 -9.42
C ARG A 106 -7.73 -12.49 -8.57
N VAL A 107 -6.62 -12.01 -9.15
CA VAL A 107 -5.38 -11.72 -8.41
C VAL A 107 -5.62 -10.64 -7.36
N ALA A 108 -6.26 -9.53 -7.74
CA ALA A 108 -6.55 -8.44 -6.80
C ALA A 108 -7.46 -8.89 -5.64
N LEU A 109 -8.43 -9.78 -5.90
CA LEU A 109 -9.26 -10.39 -4.86
C LEU A 109 -8.46 -11.27 -3.91
N GLU A 110 -7.52 -12.06 -4.43
CA GLU A 110 -6.69 -12.91 -3.60
C GLU A 110 -5.77 -12.09 -2.68
N ASP A 111 -5.14 -11.04 -3.22
CA ASP A 111 -4.37 -10.07 -2.44
C ASP A 111 -5.23 -9.38 -1.37
N SER A 112 -6.49 -9.10 -1.70
CA SER A 112 -7.46 -8.51 -0.76
C SER A 112 -7.77 -9.48 0.38
N LYS A 113 -8.00 -10.77 0.09
CA LYS A 113 -8.23 -11.80 1.13
C LYS A 113 -7.03 -11.95 2.06
N GLN A 114 -5.82 -11.96 1.52
CA GLN A 114 -4.61 -11.99 2.32
C GLN A 114 -4.49 -10.76 3.24
N SER A 115 -4.90 -9.59 2.73
CA SER A 115 -4.95 -8.35 3.51
C SER A 115 -6.00 -8.42 4.62
N VAL A 116 -7.19 -8.98 4.37
CA VAL A 116 -8.21 -9.23 5.40
C VAL A 116 -7.68 -10.16 6.49
N ALA A 117 -7.08 -11.30 6.13
CA ALA A 117 -6.49 -12.23 7.10
C ALA A 117 -5.36 -11.57 7.93
N ARG A 118 -4.66 -10.59 7.36
CA ARG A 118 -3.69 -9.77 8.09
C ARG A 118 -4.38 -8.80 9.05
N ALA A 119 -5.42 -8.11 8.61
CA ALA A 119 -6.21 -7.20 9.43
C ALA A 119 -6.80 -7.92 10.65
N GLU A 120 -7.35 -9.13 10.46
CA GLU A 120 -7.88 -9.96 11.55
C GLU A 120 -6.80 -10.33 12.58
N ARG A 121 -5.60 -10.70 12.11
CA ARG A 121 -4.45 -10.97 13.00
C ARG A 121 -4.02 -9.71 13.75
N CYS A 122 -3.98 -8.57 13.07
CA CYS A 122 -3.67 -7.27 13.67
C CYS A 122 -4.69 -6.89 14.74
N ALA A 123 -5.99 -7.02 14.45
CA ALA A 123 -7.06 -6.74 15.40
C ALA A 123 -7.04 -7.70 16.62
N LYS A 124 -6.61 -8.94 16.44
CA LYS A 124 -6.38 -9.86 17.55
C LYS A 124 -5.19 -9.40 18.41
N LEU A 125 -4.05 -9.10 17.79
CA LEU A 125 -2.86 -8.60 18.50
C LEU A 125 -3.15 -7.30 19.24
N TYR A 126 -3.86 -6.36 18.61
CA TYR A 126 -4.26 -5.09 19.22
C TYR A 126 -5.09 -5.30 20.50
N ARG A 127 -6.07 -6.21 20.45
CA ARG A 127 -6.91 -6.54 21.63
C ARG A 127 -6.12 -7.20 22.76
N GLU A 128 -5.11 -8.01 22.43
CA GLU A 128 -4.30 -8.72 23.41
C GLU A 128 -3.21 -7.83 24.04
N LEU A 129 -2.61 -6.95 23.25
CA LEU A 129 -1.48 -6.10 23.65
C LEU A 129 -1.91 -4.76 24.25
N GLY A 130 -3.05 -4.24 23.83
CA GLY A 130 -3.38 -2.83 24.01
C GLY A 130 -2.68 -1.94 22.98
N LYS A 131 -3.18 -0.70 22.86
CA LYS A 131 -2.79 0.28 21.83
C LYS A 131 -1.27 0.49 21.77
N ASP A 132 -0.66 0.81 22.90
CA ASP A 132 0.73 1.29 22.92
C ASP A 132 1.70 0.17 22.56
N ALA A 133 1.54 -1.01 23.15
CA ALA A 133 2.36 -2.17 22.86
C ALA A 133 2.17 -2.68 21.41
N TYR A 134 0.96 -2.57 20.86
CA TYR A 134 0.70 -2.89 19.45
C TYR A 134 1.49 -1.97 18.51
N VAL A 135 1.47 -0.65 18.75
CA VAL A 135 2.21 0.32 17.94
C VAL A 135 3.72 0.11 18.09
N CYS A 136 4.23 -0.12 19.30
CA CYS A 136 5.65 -0.44 19.51
C CYS A 136 6.10 -1.67 18.72
N LEU A 137 5.29 -2.74 18.75
CA LEU A 137 5.60 -3.98 18.03
C LEU A 137 5.64 -3.77 16.52
N ALA A 138 4.70 -2.98 15.99
CA ALA A 138 4.65 -2.63 14.57
C ALA A 138 5.92 -1.89 14.14
N PHE A 139 6.28 -0.82 14.83
CA PHE A 139 7.47 -0.05 14.53
C PHE A 139 8.76 -0.87 14.69
N ASP A 140 8.88 -1.67 15.75
CA ASP A 140 10.04 -2.54 15.95
C ASP A 140 10.21 -3.57 14.84
N THR A 141 9.11 -4.18 14.40
CA THR A 141 9.15 -5.16 13.30
C THR A 141 9.57 -4.51 11.98
N GLU A 142 8.96 -3.38 11.63
CA GLU A 142 9.25 -2.69 10.37
C GLU A 142 10.64 -2.03 10.36
N MET A 143 11.07 -1.45 11.48
CA MET A 143 12.43 -0.89 11.61
C MET A 143 13.50 -1.99 11.46
N ARG A 144 13.29 -3.17 12.07
CA ARG A 144 14.19 -4.31 11.88
C ARG A 144 14.18 -4.81 10.43
N ALA A 145 13.02 -4.82 9.77
CA ALA A 145 12.92 -5.17 8.35
C ALA A 145 13.71 -4.19 7.44
N LEU A 146 13.79 -2.91 7.82
CA LEU A 146 14.63 -1.90 7.16
C LEU A 146 16.13 -2.03 7.47
N GLY A 147 16.51 -2.99 8.32
CA GLY A 147 17.89 -3.28 8.71
C GLY A 147 18.38 -2.53 9.94
N TYR A 148 17.49 -1.85 10.68
CA TYR A 148 17.87 -1.22 11.94
C TYR A 148 18.04 -2.26 13.05
N SER A 149 19.01 -2.02 13.92
CA SER A 149 19.22 -2.84 15.11
C SER A 149 18.88 -2.04 16.35
N VAL A 150 18.18 -2.66 17.30
CA VAL A 150 17.88 -2.04 18.59
C VAL A 150 19.20 -1.85 19.35
N VAL A 151 19.43 -0.67 19.90
CA VAL A 151 20.62 -0.42 20.72
C VAL A 151 20.53 -1.24 21.99
N GLU A 152 21.61 -1.97 22.32
CA GLU A 152 21.64 -2.79 23.52
C GLU A 152 21.35 -1.95 24.77
N ARG A 153 20.47 -2.48 25.62
CA ARG A 153 20.01 -1.87 26.86
C ARG A 153 21.13 -1.31 27.74
N GLN A 154 22.28 -1.98 27.83
CA GLN A 154 23.40 -1.51 28.65
C GLN A 154 24.01 -0.20 28.15
N LYS A 155 24.00 0.05 26.83
CA LYS A 155 24.50 1.31 26.26
C LYS A 155 23.51 2.45 26.45
N ILE A 156 22.21 2.17 26.38
CA ILE A 156 21.15 3.14 26.65
C ILE A 156 21.21 3.60 28.12
N LEU A 157 21.31 2.65 29.07
CA LEU A 157 21.45 2.92 30.51
C LEU A 157 22.76 3.62 30.89
N GLN A 158 23.81 3.51 30.08
CA GLN A 158 25.07 4.23 30.28
C GLN A 158 25.01 5.66 29.74
N SER A 159 24.13 5.95 28.78
CA SER A 159 23.93 7.28 28.19
C SER A 159 22.75 8.06 28.78
N MET A 160 21.80 7.38 29.42
CA MET A 160 20.61 7.95 30.05
C MET A 160 20.62 7.54 31.52
N ASP A 161 20.58 8.52 32.43
CA ASP A 161 20.58 8.34 33.89
C ASP A 161 19.65 7.20 34.38
N GLU A 162 20.00 6.60 35.53
CA GLU A 162 19.60 5.28 36.08
C GLU A 162 18.09 4.89 36.19
N ASN A 163 17.14 5.55 35.54
CA ASN A 163 15.70 5.37 35.80
C ASN A 163 14.88 4.65 34.70
N LEU A 164 15.46 3.72 33.93
CA LEU A 164 14.71 2.92 32.95
C LEU A 164 14.31 1.55 33.52
N GLU A 165 13.14 1.48 34.16
CA GLU A 165 12.54 0.23 34.66
C GLU A 165 12.10 -0.72 33.53
N LYS A 166 11.98 -2.02 33.81
CA LYS A 166 11.52 -3.05 32.84
C LYS A 166 10.00 -3.15 32.87
N HIS A 167 9.30 -2.71 31.83
CA HIS A 167 7.90 -3.08 31.61
C HIS A 167 7.75 -4.26 30.64
N THR A 168 7.20 -5.36 31.15
CA THR A 168 6.67 -6.41 30.27
C THR A 168 5.33 -5.92 29.74
N CYS A 169 5.01 -6.13 28.46
CA CYS A 169 3.67 -5.85 27.96
C CYS A 169 2.63 -6.59 28.82
N ALA A 170 1.39 -6.08 28.86
CA ALA A 170 0.32 -6.68 29.66
C ALA A 170 0.11 -8.19 29.38
N ASN A 171 0.55 -8.68 28.21
CA ASN A 171 0.47 -10.08 27.80
C ASN A 171 1.77 -10.88 28.00
N GLY A 172 2.75 -10.38 28.75
CA GLY A 172 3.99 -11.10 29.03
C GLY A 172 5.06 -11.00 27.92
N MET A 173 4.78 -10.38 26.78
CA MET A 173 5.79 -10.17 25.74
C MET A 173 6.80 -9.10 26.17
N GLN A 174 8.09 -9.42 26.05
CA GLN A 174 9.16 -8.45 26.20
C GLN A 174 9.30 -7.66 24.89
N ILE A 175 8.53 -6.60 24.74
CA ILE A 175 8.86 -5.53 23.79
C ILE A 175 9.94 -4.67 24.46
N PRO A 176 11.06 -4.33 23.79
CA PRO A 176 12.08 -3.47 24.38
C PRO A 176 11.52 -2.06 24.56
N VAL A 177 11.74 -1.42 25.70
CA VAL A 177 11.28 -0.04 25.96
C VAL A 177 12.31 0.72 26.86
N TYR A 178 12.12 1.94 27.42
CA TYR A 178 11.08 2.42 28.38
C TYR A 178 11.08 3.96 28.56
N ASP A 179 10.06 4.47 29.27
CA ASP A 179 9.77 5.88 29.59
C ASP A 179 10.96 6.67 30.14
N LEU A 180 11.09 7.91 29.66
CA LEU A 180 11.92 8.93 30.31
C LEU A 180 11.14 9.50 31.51
N PRO A 181 11.79 9.69 32.69
CA PRO A 181 11.13 10.29 33.84
C PRO A 181 10.47 11.63 33.48
N GLY A 182 9.15 11.71 33.62
CA GLY A 182 8.37 12.92 33.35
C GLY A 182 7.68 13.00 31.98
N GLN A 183 7.61 11.90 31.21
CA GLN A 183 6.80 11.80 29.99
C GLN A 183 5.81 10.64 30.07
N ASP A 184 4.63 10.82 29.47
CA ASP A 184 3.59 9.79 29.32
C ASP A 184 3.80 8.95 28.03
N ALA A 185 5.03 8.87 27.49
CA ALA A 185 5.32 8.50 26.11
C ALA A 185 6.41 7.43 25.96
N VAL A 186 6.10 6.39 25.21
CA VAL A 186 6.94 5.20 25.06
C VAL A 186 8.15 5.45 24.15
N THR A 187 9.37 5.20 24.62
CA THR A 187 10.63 5.51 23.89
C THR A 187 11.43 4.25 23.49
N GLN A 188 11.99 4.24 22.27
CA GLN A 188 12.95 3.23 21.77
C GLN A 188 14.11 3.87 21.00
N VAL A 189 15.29 3.24 20.98
CA VAL A 189 16.47 3.72 20.25
C VAL A 189 17.02 2.65 19.29
N TYR A 190 17.19 3.02 18.04
CA TYR A 190 17.67 2.20 16.93
C TYR A 190 19.01 2.72 16.40
N LYS A 191 19.89 1.81 16.00
CA LYS A 191 21.17 2.14 15.35
C LYS A 191 20.95 2.33 13.85
N ILE A 192 21.20 3.53 13.32
CA ILE A 192 21.35 3.75 11.87
C ILE A 192 22.72 3.23 11.46
N ASP A 193 23.76 3.73 12.13
CA ASP A 193 25.16 3.35 11.95
C ASP A 193 25.97 3.57 13.25
N GLU A 194 27.30 3.49 13.19
CA GLU A 194 28.17 3.66 14.36
C GLU A 194 28.21 5.09 14.92
N SER A 195 27.89 6.07 14.08
CA SER A 195 27.93 7.50 14.37
C SER A 195 26.56 8.13 14.60
N CYS A 196 25.48 7.37 14.40
CA CYS A 196 24.12 7.88 14.31
C CYS A 196 23.07 6.86 14.80
N GLN A 197 22.16 7.33 15.65
CA GLN A 197 21.02 6.56 16.18
C GLN A 197 19.70 7.29 15.93
N ILE A 198 18.58 6.57 15.96
CA ILE A 198 17.21 7.12 15.90
C ILE A 198 16.52 6.78 17.19
N GLN A 199 16.06 7.80 17.88
CA GLN A 199 15.06 7.67 18.93
C GLN A 199 13.67 7.76 18.31
N VAL A 200 12.80 6.84 18.68
CA VAL A 200 11.38 6.84 18.34
C VAL A 200 10.60 6.97 19.65
N ILE A 201 9.71 7.97 19.73
CA ILE A 201 8.85 8.28 20.87
C ILE A 201 7.39 8.13 20.42
N LEU A 202 6.60 7.36 21.15
CA LEU A 202 5.18 7.15 20.92
C LEU A 202 4.39 7.82 22.03
N HIS A 203 3.59 8.80 21.68
CA HIS A 203 2.79 9.57 22.64
C HIS A 203 1.50 8.82 23.00
N ALA A 204 0.93 9.11 24.16
CA ALA A 204 -0.32 8.50 24.63
C ALA A 204 -1.50 8.69 23.64
N ASP A 205 -1.50 9.80 22.90
CA ASP A 205 -2.50 10.05 21.85
C ASP A 205 -2.33 9.15 20.61
N GLY A 206 -1.21 8.41 20.51
CA GLY A 206 -0.88 7.49 19.42
C GLY A 206 -0.03 8.12 18.32
N THR A 207 0.37 9.39 18.47
CA THR A 207 1.30 10.03 17.55
C THR A 207 2.73 9.56 17.80
N THR A 208 3.59 9.72 16.80
CA THR A 208 5.00 9.29 16.85
C THR A 208 5.92 10.47 16.57
N THR A 209 6.96 10.63 17.38
CA THR A 209 8.07 11.55 17.13
C THR A 209 9.35 10.76 16.92
N MET A 210 10.15 11.17 15.94
CA MET A 210 11.47 10.58 15.69
C MET A 210 12.54 11.65 15.82
N GLN A 211 13.62 11.31 16.50
CA GLN A 211 14.76 12.19 16.69
C GLN A 211 16.05 11.43 16.35
N THR A 212 16.85 12.01 15.46
CA THR A 212 18.20 11.50 15.20
C THR A 212 19.16 11.96 16.30
N ILE A 213 19.94 11.03 16.84
CA ILE A 213 20.95 11.27 17.86
C ILE A 213 22.33 11.01 17.24
N MET A 214 23.16 12.06 17.20
CA MET A 214 24.54 11.93 16.74
C MET A 214 25.42 11.37 17.86
N THR A 215 26.14 10.28 17.58
CA THR A 215 27.05 9.63 18.53
C THR A 215 28.52 9.75 18.11
N GLY A 216 28.80 10.13 16.85
CA GLY A 216 30.15 10.26 16.30
C GLY A 216 30.64 11.70 16.12
N SER A 217 31.95 11.89 16.00
CA SER A 217 32.60 13.18 15.77
C SER A 217 32.72 13.57 14.28
N ASN A 218 32.42 12.64 13.35
CA ASN A 218 32.51 12.86 11.90
C ASN A 218 31.19 13.39 11.33
N ALA A 219 31.08 14.73 11.26
CA ALA A 219 29.88 15.42 10.80
C ALA A 219 29.41 15.01 9.39
N ASN A 220 30.32 14.77 8.45
CA ASN A 220 29.95 14.46 7.06
C ASN A 220 29.32 13.06 6.93
N ALA A 221 29.85 12.08 7.66
CA ALA A 221 29.28 10.73 7.68
C ALA A 221 27.91 10.72 8.34
N THR A 222 27.75 11.45 9.45
CA THR A 222 26.47 11.51 10.18
C THR A 222 25.37 12.22 9.39
N VAL A 223 25.70 13.32 8.69
CA VAL A 223 24.74 14.02 7.80
C VAL A 223 24.31 13.12 6.63
N ALA A 224 25.24 12.37 6.03
CA ALA A 224 24.91 11.45 4.94
C ALA A 224 24.02 10.29 5.41
N ALA A 225 24.28 9.74 6.59
CA ALA A 225 23.47 8.68 7.18
C ALA A 225 22.07 9.17 7.56
N GLN A 226 21.95 10.38 8.12
CA GLN A 226 20.66 11.00 8.41
C GLN A 226 19.87 11.20 7.12
N ARG A 227 20.46 11.81 6.09
CA ARG A 227 19.78 12.04 4.79
C ARG A 227 19.23 10.73 4.20
N LYS A 228 20.02 9.65 4.25
CA LYS A 228 19.58 8.32 3.80
C LYS A 228 18.43 7.76 4.64
N HIS A 229 18.39 8.04 5.94
CA HIS A 229 17.25 7.66 6.78
C HIS A 229 16.00 8.48 6.45
N CYS A 230 16.13 9.80 6.24
CA CYS A 230 15.03 10.67 5.82
C CYS A 230 14.39 10.14 4.52
N GLU A 231 15.22 9.72 3.56
CA GLU A 231 14.75 9.10 2.30
C GLU A 231 13.96 7.80 2.54
N ARG A 232 14.27 7.05 3.60
CA ARG A 232 13.61 5.77 3.95
C ARG A 232 12.38 5.93 4.86
N LEU A 233 12.13 7.12 5.39
CA LEU A 233 11.00 7.37 6.29
C LEU A 233 9.64 7.08 5.61
N ALA A 234 9.54 7.37 4.31
CA ALA A 234 8.36 7.06 3.52
C ALA A 234 8.11 5.54 3.43
N GLU A 235 9.16 4.73 3.33
CA GLU A 235 9.06 3.27 3.30
C GLU A 235 8.55 2.73 4.63
N LEU A 236 9.08 3.24 5.75
CA LEU A 236 8.60 2.89 7.08
C LEU A 236 7.11 3.23 7.27
N SER A 237 6.70 4.45 6.91
CA SER A 237 5.29 4.88 7.01
C SER A 237 4.37 3.96 6.19
N GLN A 238 4.75 3.65 4.96
CA GLN A 238 3.97 2.81 4.07
C GLN A 238 3.87 1.37 4.58
N SER A 239 4.96 0.81 5.09
CA SER A 239 4.98 -0.55 5.63
C SER A 239 4.15 -0.68 6.90
N VAL A 240 4.29 0.27 7.83
CA VAL A 240 3.47 0.32 9.06
C VAL A 240 1.98 0.46 8.70
N ARG A 241 1.62 1.30 7.74
CA ARG A 241 0.24 1.42 7.25
C ARG A 241 -0.27 0.15 6.58
N LYS A 242 0.52 -0.48 5.71
CA LYS A 242 0.10 -1.63 4.89
C LYS A 242 0.07 -2.95 5.69
N ASN A 243 1.01 -3.13 6.60
CA ASN A 243 1.20 -4.38 7.32
C ASN A 243 0.49 -4.38 8.66
N TRP A 244 0.36 -3.20 9.29
CA TRP A 244 -0.17 -3.04 10.64
C TRP A 244 -1.37 -2.10 10.72
N PHE A 245 -1.86 -1.55 9.60
CA PHE A 245 -3.04 -0.69 9.56
C PHE A 245 -2.93 0.56 10.48
N ILE A 246 -1.70 0.97 10.81
CA ILE A 246 -1.42 2.16 11.62
C ILE A 246 -1.21 3.36 10.69
N LEU A 247 -2.00 4.41 10.89
CA LEU A 247 -1.80 5.69 10.23
C LEU A 247 -0.89 6.56 11.08
N CYS A 248 0.26 6.96 10.52
CA CYS A 248 1.20 7.86 11.16
C CYS A 248 1.60 8.96 10.19
N ASP A 249 1.32 10.22 10.57
CA ASP A 249 1.86 11.39 9.90
C ASP A 249 3.24 11.67 10.49
N MET A 250 4.28 11.16 9.84
CA MET A 250 5.66 11.41 10.27
C MET A 250 6.13 12.75 9.70
N ILE A 251 6.21 13.75 10.58
CA ILE A 251 6.78 15.06 10.25
C ILE A 251 8.18 15.11 10.86
N GLU A 252 9.21 15.18 10.01
CA GLU A 252 10.58 15.38 10.45
C GLU A 252 10.74 16.82 10.98
N SER A 253 11.18 16.97 12.22
CA SER A 253 11.26 18.27 12.88
C SER A 253 12.47 19.12 12.47
N GLU A 254 13.49 18.56 11.80
CA GLU A 254 14.65 19.33 11.33
C GLU A 254 15.37 18.68 10.12
N PRO A 255 15.65 19.44 9.04
CA PRO A 255 16.44 18.92 7.92
C PRO A 255 17.90 18.70 8.34
N PRO A 256 18.62 17.74 7.73
CA PRO A 256 20.00 17.38 8.09
C PRO A 256 21.02 18.54 7.99
N GLU A 257 20.64 19.64 7.35
CA GLU A 257 21.43 20.87 7.20
C GLU A 257 21.25 21.88 8.35
N LYS A 258 20.25 21.68 9.23
CA LYS A 258 19.92 22.58 10.36
C LYS A 258 20.25 22.02 11.74
N THR A 259 20.74 20.78 11.83
CA THR A 259 21.22 20.15 13.07
C THR A 259 22.52 20.79 13.55
N SER A 260 22.44 22.05 13.97
CA SER A 260 23.49 22.69 14.75
C SER A 260 23.64 21.94 16.06
N ARG A 261 24.87 21.55 16.41
CA ARG A 261 25.28 20.88 17.66
C ARG A 261 24.42 21.34 18.85
N SER A 262 23.31 20.66 19.12
CA SER A 262 22.59 20.84 20.37
C SER A 262 23.06 19.75 21.30
N MET A 263 24.01 20.12 22.16
CA MET A 263 24.17 19.41 23.41
C MET A 263 22.83 19.35 24.14
N ILE A 264 22.69 18.31 24.95
CA ILE A 264 21.69 18.15 26.00
C ILE A 264 21.31 19.52 26.56
N GLY A 265 20.06 19.93 26.36
CA GLY A 265 19.57 21.23 26.77
C GLY A 265 18.06 21.29 26.58
N THR A 266 17.34 21.18 27.69
CA THR A 266 15.94 21.57 27.85
C THR A 266 15.62 22.82 27.03
N ARG A 267 14.67 22.72 26.10
CA ARG A 267 14.07 23.91 25.49
C ARG A 267 12.66 24.04 26.03
N GLU A 268 12.53 24.95 26.98
CA GLU A 268 11.26 25.47 27.46
C GLU A 268 10.42 26.00 26.28
N ASN A 269 9.12 25.71 26.35
CA ASN A 269 8.07 26.39 25.61
C ASN A 269 8.34 27.89 25.52
N ASN A 270 8.21 28.47 24.32
CA ASN A 270 7.62 29.80 24.11
C ASN A 270 7.45 30.07 22.62
N GLY A 271 6.20 30.27 22.19
CA GLY A 271 5.89 30.70 20.84
C GLY A 271 4.43 30.52 20.47
N GLU A 272 3.54 31.26 21.13
CA GLU A 272 2.17 31.50 20.70
C GLU A 272 2.06 31.72 19.18
N ARG A 273 1.17 30.99 18.53
CA ARG A 273 0.50 31.49 17.31
C ARG A 273 -1.00 31.38 17.49
N ASN A 274 -1.57 32.47 17.99
CA ASN A 274 -2.94 32.85 17.72
C ASN A 274 -3.22 32.78 16.22
N ASN A 275 -4.27 32.05 15.85
CA ASN A 275 -5.15 32.41 14.75
C ASN A 275 -6.54 31.88 15.06
N HIS A 276 -7.35 32.72 15.70
CA HIS A 276 -8.79 32.72 15.52
C HIS A 276 -9.10 33.21 14.10
N ALA A 277 -9.68 32.36 13.26
CA ALA A 277 -10.88 32.69 12.47
C ALA A 277 -11.41 31.42 11.75
N ASP A 278 -12.67 31.14 12.04
CA ASP A 278 -13.65 30.40 11.24
C ASP A 278 -13.49 28.89 10.99
N GLY A 279 -14.04 28.14 11.95
CA GLY A 279 -15.32 27.48 11.68
C GLY A 279 -15.30 26.26 10.78
N LYS A 280 -14.97 25.10 11.35
CA LYS A 280 -15.84 23.90 11.37
C LYS A 280 -15.21 22.84 12.25
N LYS A 281 -15.95 22.44 13.29
CA LYS A 281 -15.72 21.18 14.02
C LYS A 281 -15.65 20.04 13.00
N PHE A 282 -14.51 19.35 12.96
CA PHE A 282 -14.48 17.95 12.55
C PHE A 282 -14.03 17.14 13.76
N GLU A 283 -15.00 16.83 14.61
CA GLU A 283 -14.97 15.56 15.33
C GLU A 283 -14.93 14.47 14.26
N ARG A 284 -13.82 13.74 14.18
CA ARG A 284 -13.81 12.39 13.62
C ARG A 284 -13.12 11.47 14.62
N HIS A 285 -13.92 11.02 15.57
CA HIS A 285 -13.89 9.61 15.90
C HIS A 285 -14.22 8.81 14.64
N GLN A 286 -13.34 7.90 14.23
CA GLN A 286 -13.77 6.57 13.80
C GLN A 286 -12.60 5.59 13.68
N TYR A 287 -12.77 4.54 14.48
CA TYR A 287 -12.09 3.26 14.58
C TYR A 287 -11.74 2.58 13.24
N LEU A 288 -10.60 1.88 13.23
CA LEU A 288 -10.51 0.42 13.08
C LEU A 288 -9.24 -0.05 13.79
#